data_AF-A0A7V3H7J5-F1
#
_entry.id   AF-A0A7V3H7J5-F1
#
_cell.length_a   1.000
_cell.length_b   1.000
_cell.length_c   1.000
_cell.angle_alpha   90.00
_cell.angle_beta   90.00
_cell.angle_gamma   90.00
#
_symmetry.space_group_name_H-M   'P 1'
#
loop_
_entity.id
_entity.type
_entity.pdbx_description
1 polymer ?
#
loop_
_entity_poly.entity_id
_entity_poly.type
_entity_poly.pdbx_seq_one_letter_code
_entity_poly.pdbx_strand_id
1 'polypeptide(L)'
;MITMKQFENGYEYIEVQNDFATAKIGLQGAHLFHFQGVDKEPLLWVSNTAVYREGKAIRGGIPVCWPWFGPHKVDSTLPQHGFARISRWEVTRQEELEDGSSVVVLALHVPWEYAYSLTLQITVGETLDLSLTTENKDVKPFEITQALHSYYNVFDIEGIRLEGLDGCSYLNQLDGQTSLQHGTVTFNSEVDRVYDQPAPTLLIQDMMREVSITSEGSGSVVVWNPWT
;
A
#
# COMPACT_ATOMS: atom_id res chain seq x y z
N MET A 1 -12.60 -14.63 11.94
CA MET A 1 -12.29 -14.04 13.27
C MET A 1 -11.47 -12.76 13.11
N ILE A 2 -11.98 -11.64 13.62
CA ILE A 2 -11.27 -10.36 13.70
C ILE A 2 -10.95 -10.07 15.17
N THR A 3 -9.69 -9.84 15.51
CA THR A 3 -9.26 -9.60 16.91
C THR A 3 -8.30 -8.43 17.04
N MET A 4 -8.41 -7.69 18.14
CA MET A 4 -7.40 -6.72 18.54
C MET A 4 -6.23 -7.44 19.23
N LYS A 5 -5.01 -7.09 18.83
CA LYS A 5 -3.75 -7.60 19.35
C LYS A 5 -2.80 -6.45 19.66
N GLN A 6 -1.77 -6.75 20.44
CA GLN A 6 -0.73 -5.80 20.80
C GLN A 6 0.61 -6.53 20.88
N PHE A 7 1.67 -5.91 20.38
CA PHE A 7 3.03 -6.36 20.65
C PHE A 7 3.46 -5.97 22.07
N GLU A 8 4.52 -6.60 22.59
CA GLU A 8 5.04 -6.32 23.95
C GLU A 8 5.40 -4.85 24.18
N ASN A 9 5.78 -4.13 23.11
CA ASN A 9 6.11 -2.71 23.16
C ASN A 9 4.90 -1.77 23.11
N GLY A 10 3.68 -2.31 23.16
CA GLY A 10 2.44 -1.56 23.16
C GLY A 10 1.86 -1.24 21.78
N TYR A 11 2.53 -1.65 20.68
CA TYR A 11 2.02 -1.39 19.34
C TYR A 11 0.78 -2.24 19.03
N GLU A 12 -0.35 -1.57 18.78
CA GLU A 12 -1.65 -2.22 18.54
C GLU A 12 -1.90 -2.51 17.06
N TYR A 13 -2.49 -3.68 16.80
CA TYR A 13 -2.89 -4.10 15.47
C TYR A 13 -4.13 -4.99 15.52
N ILE A 14 -4.80 -5.10 14.38
CA ILE A 14 -5.92 -6.02 14.15
C ILE A 14 -5.35 -7.26 13.49
N GLU A 15 -5.70 -8.44 13.99
CA GLU A 15 -5.44 -9.72 13.36
C GLU A 15 -6.76 -10.27 12.81
N VAL A 16 -6.77 -10.51 11.50
CA VAL A 16 -7.87 -11.15 10.78
C VAL A 16 -7.42 -12.56 10.42
N GLN A 17 -8.25 -13.55 10.75
CA GLN A 17 -8.07 -14.94 10.36
C GLN A 17 -9.42 -15.52 9.95
N ASN A 18 -9.53 -15.94 8.70
CA ASN A 18 -10.69 -16.65 8.16
C ASN A 18 -10.24 -17.87 7.35
N ASP A 19 -11.16 -18.52 6.66
CA ASP A 19 -10.89 -19.75 5.89
C ASP A 19 -10.00 -19.51 4.66
N PHE A 20 -9.82 -18.24 4.25
CA PHE A 20 -9.04 -17.88 3.07
C PHE A 20 -7.63 -17.43 3.41
N ALA A 21 -7.46 -16.63 4.47
CA ALA A 21 -6.20 -15.95 4.75
C ALA A 21 -6.03 -15.51 6.21
N THR A 22 -4.80 -15.14 6.53
CA THR A 22 -4.45 -14.34 7.70
C THR A 22 -3.96 -12.97 7.27
N ALA A 23 -4.36 -11.92 8.00
CA ALA A 23 -3.92 -10.55 7.77
C ALA A 23 -3.64 -9.81 9.09
N LYS A 24 -2.69 -8.88 9.07
CA LYS A 24 -2.38 -8.01 10.22
C LYS A 24 -2.34 -6.55 9.82
N ILE A 25 -3.14 -5.73 10.50
CA ILE A 25 -3.38 -4.32 10.17
C ILE A 25 -3.01 -3.48 11.38
N GLY A 26 -1.95 -2.67 11.28
CA GLY A 26 -1.59 -1.73 12.35
C GLY A 26 -2.62 -0.63 12.49
N LEU A 27 -2.98 -0.26 13.73
CA LEU A 27 -3.84 0.90 13.95
C LEU A 27 -3.12 2.19 13.53
N GLN A 28 -1.81 2.26 13.67
CA GLN A 28 -1.03 3.29 13.00
C GLN A 28 -0.98 3.02 11.51
N GLY A 29 -1.28 4.04 10.73
CA GLY A 29 -1.23 4.02 9.27
C GLY A 29 -2.34 3.25 8.58
N ALA A 30 -3.28 2.66 9.34
CA ALA A 30 -4.13 1.57 8.85
C ALA A 30 -3.31 0.53 8.07
N HIS A 31 -2.10 0.26 8.59
CA HIS A 31 -1.01 -0.29 7.80
C HIS A 31 -1.15 -1.81 7.71
N LEU A 32 -1.55 -2.32 6.55
CA LEU A 32 -1.55 -3.77 6.30
C LEU A 32 -0.11 -4.26 6.16
N PHE A 33 0.42 -4.91 7.21
CA PHE A 33 1.81 -5.38 7.25
C PHE A 33 1.93 -6.90 7.13
N HIS A 34 0.82 -7.62 7.02
CA HIS A 34 0.83 -9.06 6.74
C HIS A 34 -0.43 -9.42 5.96
N PHE A 35 -0.27 -10.22 4.91
CA PHE A 35 -1.35 -10.93 4.24
C PHE A 35 -0.80 -12.25 3.71
N GLN A 36 -1.46 -13.35 4.04
CA GLN A 36 -1.03 -14.70 3.67
C GLN A 36 -2.26 -15.58 3.49
N GLY A 37 -2.46 -16.08 2.28
CA GLY A 37 -3.49 -17.10 2.01
C GLY A 37 -3.15 -18.43 2.69
N VAL A 38 -4.18 -19.24 2.95
CA VAL A 38 -4.02 -20.59 3.52
C VAL A 38 -3.07 -21.42 2.66
N ASP A 39 -2.09 -22.07 3.31
CA ASP A 39 -1.05 -22.88 2.68
C ASP A 39 -0.23 -22.16 1.59
N LYS A 40 -0.15 -20.82 1.65
CA LYS A 40 0.69 -19.99 0.78
C LYS A 40 1.79 -19.30 1.57
N GLU A 41 2.83 -18.88 0.87
CA GLU A 41 3.81 -17.93 1.40
C GLU A 41 3.19 -16.53 1.56
N PRO A 42 3.65 -15.72 2.54
CA PRO A 42 3.21 -14.34 2.68
C PRO A 42 3.28 -13.56 1.37
N LEU A 43 2.20 -12.86 1.03
CA LEU A 43 2.13 -12.05 -0.19
C LEU A 43 2.95 -10.77 -0.05
N LEU A 44 2.87 -10.15 1.13
CA LEU A 44 3.49 -8.87 1.42
C LEU A 44 4.88 -9.05 2.03
N TRP A 45 5.83 -8.25 1.56
CA TRP A 45 7.16 -8.18 2.15
C TRP A 45 7.18 -7.16 3.29
N VAL A 46 7.81 -7.51 4.40
CA VAL A 46 8.14 -6.58 5.49
C VAL A 46 9.61 -6.74 5.85
N SER A 47 10.29 -5.62 6.08
CA SER A 47 11.68 -5.61 6.51
C SER A 47 11.85 -6.40 7.80
N ASN A 48 12.82 -7.31 7.88
CA ASN A 48 13.13 -8.06 9.11
C ASN A 48 13.57 -7.15 10.28
N THR A 49 13.90 -5.89 9.98
CA THR A 49 14.26 -4.84 10.93
C THR A 49 13.17 -3.76 11.06
N ALA A 50 11.95 -4.05 10.60
CA ALA A 50 10.83 -3.13 10.73
C ALA A 50 10.58 -2.78 12.20
N VAL A 51 10.37 -1.49 12.47
CA VAL A 51 10.15 -0.98 13.82
C VAL A 51 8.68 -0.62 13.98
N TYR A 52 7.98 -1.39 14.82
CA TYR A 52 6.59 -1.16 15.17
C TYR A 52 6.51 -0.16 16.33
N ARG A 53 6.54 1.13 16.02
CA ARG A 53 6.53 2.20 17.03
C ARG A 53 5.69 3.38 16.56
N GLU A 54 5.00 4.00 17.50
CA GLU A 54 4.22 5.20 17.23
C GLU A 54 5.07 6.31 16.58
N GLY A 55 4.50 6.99 15.58
CA GLY A 55 5.12 8.05 14.79
C GLY A 55 6.18 7.58 13.79
N LYS A 56 6.55 6.29 13.75
CA LYS A 56 7.53 5.75 12.80
C LYS A 56 6.88 4.86 11.74
N ALA A 57 7.08 5.20 10.47
CA ALA A 57 6.56 4.41 9.35
C ALA A 57 7.17 3.00 9.34
N ILE A 58 6.34 2.00 9.07
CA ILE A 58 6.76 0.60 8.90
C ILE A 58 7.36 0.42 7.49
N ARG A 59 8.51 -0.25 7.40
CA ARG A 59 9.16 -0.58 6.12
C ARG A 59 8.63 -1.91 5.59
N GLY A 60 7.78 -1.84 4.57
CA GLY A 60 7.10 -2.97 3.95
C GLY A 60 5.58 -2.96 4.18
N GLY A 61 4.88 -4.02 3.77
CA GLY A 61 3.43 -4.09 3.81
C GLY A 61 2.80 -3.17 2.76
N ILE A 62 1.71 -2.49 3.13
CA ILE A 62 1.05 -1.47 2.31
C ILE A 62 0.92 -0.17 3.12
N PRO A 63 1.96 0.68 3.15
CA PRO A 63 1.85 2.04 3.69
C PRO A 63 0.84 2.88 2.90
N VAL A 64 0.05 3.68 3.61
CA VAL A 64 -0.85 4.69 3.03
C VAL A 64 -0.12 6.02 2.88
N CYS A 65 0.14 6.45 1.63
CA CYS A 65 0.70 7.78 1.34
C CYS A 65 -0.45 8.77 1.18
N TRP A 66 -0.58 9.75 2.09
CA TRP A 66 -1.61 10.79 2.04
C TRP A 66 -1.27 11.92 3.04
N PRO A 67 -1.49 13.21 2.72
CA PRO A 67 -2.10 13.76 1.50
C PRO A 67 -1.09 14.10 0.39
N TRP A 68 0.17 13.67 0.53
CA TRP A 68 1.15 13.76 -0.55
C TRP A 68 1.95 12.47 -0.74
N PHE A 69 2.42 12.24 -1.95
CA PHE A 69 3.37 11.20 -2.32
C PHE A 69 4.78 11.80 -2.47
N GLY A 70 5.80 11.10 -1.98
CA GLY A 70 7.20 11.55 -2.03
C GLY A 70 7.50 12.69 -1.05
N PRO A 71 8.55 13.49 -1.31
CA PRO A 71 8.86 14.69 -0.53
C PRO A 71 7.72 15.70 -0.58
N HIS A 72 7.51 16.41 0.54
CA HIS A 72 6.55 17.51 0.55
C HIS A 72 7.05 18.66 -0.36
N LYS A 73 6.14 19.25 -1.15
CA LYS A 73 6.48 20.17 -2.25
C LYS A 73 7.19 21.46 -1.80
N VAL A 74 6.90 21.94 -0.59
CA VAL A 74 7.34 23.27 -0.12
C VAL A 74 8.18 23.15 1.16
N ASP A 75 7.62 22.54 2.20
CA ASP A 75 8.30 22.33 3.48
C ASP A 75 9.03 20.98 3.52
N SER A 76 10.36 21.00 3.43
CA SER A 76 11.22 19.80 3.48
C SER A 76 11.40 19.19 4.87
N THR A 77 10.89 19.85 5.92
CA THR A 77 10.92 19.32 7.30
C THR A 77 9.78 18.33 7.55
N LEU A 78 8.74 18.36 6.72
CA LEU A 78 7.62 17.43 6.77
C LEU A 78 8.03 16.04 6.28
N PRO A 79 7.39 14.97 6.81
CA PRO A 79 7.70 13.61 6.40
C PRO A 79 7.42 13.40 4.92
N GLN A 80 8.25 12.58 4.27
CA GLN A 80 7.90 12.06 2.96
C GLN A 80 6.63 11.20 3.07
N HIS A 81 5.82 11.22 2.01
CA HIS A 81 4.59 10.45 1.85
C HIS A 81 3.47 10.79 2.84
N GLY A 82 3.42 12.03 3.31
CA GLY A 82 2.36 12.48 4.18
C GLY A 82 2.45 11.97 5.60
N PHE A 83 1.38 12.23 6.35
CA PHE A 83 1.26 11.88 7.76
C PHE A 83 0.39 10.63 7.98
N ALA A 84 -0.44 10.23 7.02
CA ALA A 84 -1.38 9.12 7.17
C ALA A 84 -0.73 7.83 7.72
N ARG A 85 0.40 7.40 7.16
CA ARG A 85 1.15 6.19 7.56
C ARG A 85 1.81 6.22 8.95
N ILE A 86 1.91 7.40 9.58
CA ILE A 86 2.50 7.56 10.92
C ILE A 86 1.50 8.02 11.98
N SER A 87 0.25 8.24 11.59
CA SER A 87 -0.84 8.62 12.48
C SER A 87 -1.65 7.39 12.88
N ARG A 88 -2.28 7.43 14.05
CA ARG A 88 -3.26 6.42 14.48
C ARG A 88 -4.58 6.62 13.74
N TRP A 89 -5.16 5.50 13.28
CA TRP A 89 -6.48 5.42 12.68
C TRP A 89 -7.45 4.78 13.66
N GLU A 90 -8.73 5.12 13.51
CA GLU A 90 -9.82 4.58 14.30
C GLU A 90 -10.55 3.50 13.51
N VAL A 91 -10.87 2.38 14.16
CA VAL A 91 -11.70 1.33 13.56
C VAL A 91 -13.15 1.75 13.62
N THR A 92 -13.79 1.91 12.47
CA THR A 92 -15.19 2.35 12.36
C THR A 92 -16.16 1.22 12.03
N ARG A 93 -15.67 0.13 11.42
CA ARG A 93 -16.47 -1.08 11.15
C ARG A 93 -15.58 -2.32 11.10
N GLN A 94 -16.11 -3.42 11.62
CA GLN A 94 -15.56 -4.77 11.49
C GLN A 94 -16.71 -5.72 11.21
N GLU A 95 -16.57 -6.59 10.23
CA GLU A 95 -17.65 -7.51 9.82
C GLU A 95 -17.09 -8.78 9.20
N GLU A 96 -17.74 -9.91 9.49
CA GLU A 96 -17.55 -11.16 8.75
C GLU A 96 -18.72 -11.28 7.77
N LEU A 97 -18.41 -11.44 6.49
CA LEU A 97 -19.41 -11.50 5.42
C LEU A 97 -19.94 -12.94 5.25
N GLU A 98 -21.09 -13.08 4.59
CA GLU A 98 -21.73 -14.39 4.37
C GLU A 98 -20.88 -15.34 3.52
N ASP A 99 -20.00 -14.81 2.68
CA ASP A 99 -19.04 -15.58 1.87
C ASP A 99 -17.79 -16.03 2.66
N GLY A 100 -17.71 -15.69 3.95
CA GLY A 100 -16.59 -16.03 4.83
C GLY A 100 -15.43 -15.01 4.81
N SER A 101 -15.49 -14.00 3.93
CA SER A 101 -14.50 -12.92 3.94
C SER A 101 -14.70 -12.00 5.14
N SER A 102 -13.69 -11.18 5.44
CA SER A 102 -13.70 -10.27 6.59
C SER A 102 -13.39 -8.85 6.18
N VAL A 103 -14.20 -7.90 6.62
CA VAL A 103 -14.05 -6.47 6.31
C VAL A 103 -13.62 -5.71 7.56
N VAL A 104 -12.61 -4.85 7.41
CA VAL A 104 -12.20 -3.86 8.40
C VAL A 104 -12.18 -2.49 7.74
N VAL A 105 -12.90 -1.53 8.33
CA VAL A 105 -12.89 -0.13 7.89
C VAL A 105 -12.22 0.72 8.97
N LEU A 106 -11.23 1.51 8.56
CA LEU A 106 -10.55 2.46 9.42
C LEU A 106 -10.72 3.89 8.88
N ALA A 107 -10.79 4.86 9.78
CA ALA A 107 -10.84 6.29 9.45
C ALA A 107 -9.70 7.05 10.10
N LEU A 108 -9.15 8.04 9.38
CA LEU A 108 -8.11 8.93 9.90
C LEU A 108 -8.72 10.25 10.37
N HIS A 109 -8.45 10.60 11.63
CA HIS A 109 -8.88 11.85 12.25
C HIS A 109 -7.65 12.66 12.71
N VAL A 110 -7.01 13.36 11.78
CA VAL A 110 -5.84 14.22 12.07
C VAL A 110 -6.19 15.67 11.71
N PRO A 111 -5.91 16.65 12.59
CA PRO A 111 -6.08 18.05 12.25
C PRO A 111 -5.26 18.43 11.01
N TRP A 112 -5.91 19.03 10.02
CA TRP A 112 -5.29 19.59 8.83
C TRP A 112 -5.94 20.94 8.51
N GLU A 113 -5.37 21.69 7.56
CA GLU A 113 -5.88 23.01 7.19
C GLU A 113 -7.25 22.96 6.45
N TYR A 114 -7.63 21.78 5.96
CA TYR A 114 -8.90 21.52 5.29
C TYR A 114 -9.76 20.54 6.09
N ALA A 115 -11.08 20.66 5.96
CA ALA A 115 -12.03 19.64 6.40
C ALA A 115 -12.09 18.48 5.40
N TYR A 116 -11.88 17.26 5.90
CA TYR A 116 -11.83 16.06 5.05
C TYR A 116 -12.41 14.83 5.76
N SER A 117 -12.65 13.78 4.99
CA SER A 117 -12.77 12.41 5.50
C SER A 117 -11.81 11.52 4.73
N LEU A 118 -11.07 10.68 5.45
CA LEU A 118 -10.20 9.67 4.85
C LEU A 118 -10.52 8.32 5.48
N THR A 119 -10.91 7.36 4.64
CA THR A 119 -11.22 6.00 5.08
C THR A 119 -10.44 4.98 4.27
N LEU A 120 -10.04 3.89 4.92
CA LEU A 120 -9.47 2.71 4.29
C LEU A 120 -10.36 1.52 4.64
N GLN A 121 -10.97 0.91 3.64
CA GLN A 121 -11.62 -0.39 3.77
C GLN A 121 -10.68 -1.48 3.28
N ILE A 122 -10.51 -2.52 4.09
CA ILE A 122 -9.71 -3.71 3.78
C ILE A 122 -10.65 -4.92 3.84
N THR A 123 -10.78 -5.64 2.74
CA THR A 123 -11.51 -6.92 2.68
C THR A 123 -10.49 -8.04 2.51
N VAL A 124 -10.54 -9.01 3.42
CA VAL A 124 -9.68 -10.18 3.47
C VAL A 124 -10.52 -11.39 3.08
N GLY A 125 -10.35 -11.90 1.86
CA GLY A 125 -11.03 -13.09 1.35
C GLY A 125 -10.07 -13.96 0.53
N GLU A 126 -10.58 -14.63 -0.50
CA GLU A 126 -9.73 -15.30 -1.51
C GLU A 126 -8.78 -14.29 -2.19
N THR A 127 -9.27 -13.06 -2.37
CA THR A 127 -8.51 -11.89 -2.77
C THR A 127 -8.30 -10.94 -1.60
N LEU A 128 -7.35 -10.03 -1.76
CA LEU A 128 -7.13 -8.91 -0.85
C LEU A 128 -7.56 -7.63 -1.57
N ASP A 129 -8.60 -6.97 -1.05
CA ASP A 129 -9.15 -5.76 -1.64
C ASP A 129 -8.97 -4.57 -0.68
N LEU A 130 -8.42 -3.46 -1.18
CA LEU A 130 -8.23 -2.22 -0.43
C LEU A 130 -8.88 -1.05 -1.17
N SER A 131 -9.67 -0.26 -0.45
CA SER A 131 -10.29 0.96 -0.98
C SER A 131 -9.96 2.15 -0.08
N LEU A 132 -9.12 3.06 -0.59
CA LEU A 132 -8.75 4.31 0.06
C LEU A 132 -9.60 5.45 -0.49
N THR A 133 -10.50 5.99 0.33
CA THR A 133 -11.44 7.03 -0.08
C THR A 133 -11.13 8.35 0.62
N THR A 134 -10.87 9.40 -0.16
CA THR A 134 -10.83 10.78 0.33
C THR A 134 -12.10 11.52 -0.07
N GLU A 135 -12.75 12.16 0.88
CA GLU A 135 -13.87 13.08 0.64
C GLU A 135 -13.45 14.50 1.06
N ASN A 136 -13.62 15.47 0.17
CA ASN A 136 -13.49 16.88 0.52
C ASN A 136 -14.77 17.34 1.25
N LYS A 137 -14.64 17.65 2.55
CA LYS A 137 -15.72 18.18 3.40
C LYS A 137 -15.58 19.67 3.65
N ASP A 138 -14.58 20.30 3.04
CA ASP A 138 -14.32 21.72 3.15
C ASP A 138 -15.21 22.51 2.19
N VAL A 139 -15.30 23.82 2.43
CA VAL A 139 -15.95 24.76 1.51
C VAL A 139 -15.02 25.16 0.36
N LYS A 140 -13.72 24.82 0.45
CA LYS A 140 -12.71 25.09 -0.58
C LYS A 140 -12.21 23.79 -1.23
N PRO A 141 -11.82 23.82 -2.51
CA PRO A 141 -11.06 22.73 -3.09
C PRO A 141 -9.66 22.64 -2.44
N PHE A 142 -9.14 21.42 -2.34
CA PHE A 142 -7.75 21.15 -1.99
C PHE A 142 -7.17 20.08 -2.90
N GLU A 143 -5.86 20.12 -3.08
CA GLU A 143 -5.13 19.14 -3.89
C GLU A 143 -4.48 18.09 -2.98
N ILE A 144 -4.54 16.84 -3.40
CA ILE A 144 -3.81 15.74 -2.77
C ILE A 144 -3.09 14.92 -3.82
N THR A 145 -2.09 14.18 -3.37
CA THR A 145 -1.67 12.94 -4.04
C THR A 145 -1.79 11.80 -3.03
N GLN A 146 -2.18 10.62 -3.49
CA GLN A 146 -2.37 9.47 -2.61
C GLN A 146 -1.88 8.18 -3.27
N ALA A 147 -1.40 7.23 -2.47
CA ALA A 147 -0.95 5.93 -2.95
C ALA A 147 -1.12 4.83 -1.88
N LEU A 148 -1.38 3.62 -2.35
CA LEU A 148 -1.17 2.38 -1.60
C LEU A 148 0.19 1.82 -1.99
N HIS A 149 1.19 1.97 -1.13
CA HIS A 149 2.60 1.73 -1.48
C HIS A 149 2.99 0.25 -1.26
N SER A 150 2.31 -0.68 -1.93
CA SER A 150 2.45 -2.12 -1.69
C SER A 150 3.86 -2.67 -1.92
N TYR A 151 4.39 -3.40 -0.93
CA TYR A 151 5.63 -4.16 -1.02
C TYR A 151 5.31 -5.64 -1.19
N TYR A 152 5.59 -6.20 -2.36
CA TYR A 152 5.36 -7.61 -2.64
C TYR A 152 6.57 -8.46 -2.24
N ASN A 153 6.30 -9.58 -1.57
CA ASN A 153 7.30 -10.59 -1.29
C ASN A 153 7.57 -11.38 -2.57
N VAL A 154 8.83 -11.45 -2.96
CA VAL A 154 9.29 -12.12 -4.17
C VAL A 154 10.47 -13.02 -3.81
N PHE A 155 10.63 -14.12 -4.53
CA PHE A 155 11.70 -15.08 -4.27
C PHE A 155 13.08 -14.51 -4.59
N ASP A 156 13.24 -14.06 -5.83
CA ASP A 156 14.49 -13.50 -6.36
C ASP A 156 14.16 -12.40 -7.35
N ILE A 157 14.57 -11.17 -7.03
CA ILE A 157 14.25 -9.97 -7.80
C ILE A 157 14.75 -10.04 -9.26
N GLU A 158 15.88 -10.70 -9.51
CA GLU A 158 16.44 -10.85 -10.87
C GLU A 158 15.55 -11.76 -11.75
N GLY A 159 14.77 -12.65 -11.12
CA GLY A 159 13.82 -13.53 -11.79
C GLY A 159 12.45 -12.91 -12.04
N ILE A 160 12.18 -11.70 -11.52
CA ILE A 160 10.86 -11.09 -11.57
C ILE A 160 10.58 -10.42 -12.92
N ARG A 161 9.36 -10.67 -13.40
CA ARG A 161 8.76 -10.08 -14.59
C ARG A 161 7.47 -9.38 -14.19
N LEU A 162 7.39 -8.08 -14.45
CA LEU A 162 6.17 -7.30 -14.25
C LEU A 162 5.56 -6.92 -15.60
N GLU A 163 4.41 -7.53 -15.90
CA GLU A 163 3.64 -7.31 -17.12
C GLU A 163 2.52 -6.26 -16.92
N GLY A 164 1.94 -5.78 -18.02
CA GLY A 164 0.88 -4.77 -18.03
C GLY A 164 1.36 -3.33 -18.24
N LEU A 165 2.68 -3.12 -18.40
CA LEU A 165 3.29 -1.80 -18.59
C LEU A 165 3.93 -1.61 -19.98
N ASP A 166 3.85 -2.59 -20.88
CA ASP A 166 4.38 -2.44 -22.24
C ASP A 166 3.69 -1.27 -22.98
N GLY A 167 4.50 -0.41 -23.62
CA GLY A 167 4.02 0.80 -24.28
C GLY A 167 3.54 1.91 -23.35
N CYS A 168 3.69 1.78 -22.03
CA CYS A 168 3.32 2.82 -21.06
C CYS A 168 4.46 3.83 -20.88
N SER A 169 4.13 5.13 -20.86
CA SER A 169 5.09 6.20 -20.56
C SER A 169 5.37 6.25 -19.07
N TYR A 170 6.63 6.44 -18.69
CA TYR A 170 7.02 6.61 -17.29
C TYR A 170 8.03 7.74 -17.09
N LEU A 171 7.99 8.37 -15.93
CA LEU A 171 9.05 9.23 -15.40
C LEU A 171 10.01 8.37 -14.58
N ASN A 172 11.29 8.35 -14.92
CA ASN A 172 12.34 7.76 -14.09
C ASN A 172 12.79 8.78 -13.05
N GLN A 173 12.55 8.51 -11.77
CA GLN A 173 12.90 9.42 -10.68
C GLN A 173 14.42 9.48 -10.42
N LEU A 174 15.17 8.48 -10.89
CA LEU A 174 16.63 8.43 -10.69
C LEU A 174 17.39 9.46 -11.54
N ASP A 175 16.89 9.76 -12.74
CA ASP A 175 17.51 10.70 -13.70
C ASP A 175 16.59 11.86 -14.13
N GLY A 176 15.31 11.82 -13.75
CA GLY A 176 14.30 12.82 -14.08
C GLY A 176 13.79 12.76 -15.53
N GLN A 177 14.07 11.69 -16.27
CA GLN A 177 13.69 11.58 -17.69
C GLN A 177 12.39 10.80 -17.89
N THR A 178 11.59 11.25 -18.86
CA THR A 178 10.46 10.49 -19.37
C THR A 178 10.92 9.51 -20.44
N SER A 179 10.41 8.27 -20.40
CA SER A 179 10.71 7.22 -21.37
C SER A 179 9.48 6.35 -21.62
N LEU A 180 9.53 5.56 -22.69
CA LEU A 180 8.51 4.57 -23.00
C LEU A 180 8.98 3.19 -22.56
N GLN A 181 8.12 2.45 -21.87
CA GLN A 181 8.39 1.07 -21.52
C GLN A 181 8.26 0.16 -22.74
N HIS A 182 9.23 -0.73 -22.92
CA HIS A 182 9.25 -1.72 -23.99
C HIS A 182 9.28 -3.12 -23.39
N GLY A 183 8.22 -3.88 -23.63
CA GLY A 183 7.99 -5.20 -23.05
C GLY A 183 7.84 -5.18 -21.53
N THR A 184 7.94 -6.36 -20.95
CA THR A 184 7.88 -6.63 -19.51
C THR A 184 8.95 -5.87 -18.74
N VAL A 185 8.61 -5.33 -17.57
CA VAL A 185 9.58 -4.74 -16.65
C VAL A 185 10.38 -5.87 -15.99
N THR A 186 11.70 -5.73 -16.02
CA THR A 186 12.66 -6.63 -15.36
C THR A 186 13.59 -5.80 -14.48
N PHE A 187 14.24 -6.45 -13.52
CA PHE A 187 15.02 -5.78 -12.48
C PHE A 187 16.47 -6.28 -12.50
N ASN A 188 17.41 -5.41 -12.82
CA ASN A 188 18.86 -5.67 -12.80
C ASN A 188 19.67 -4.50 -12.21
N SER A 189 18.97 -3.52 -11.64
CA SER A 189 19.49 -2.34 -10.97
C SER A 189 18.40 -1.74 -10.08
N GLU A 190 18.73 -0.65 -9.40
CA GLU A 190 17.72 0.22 -8.78
C GLU A 190 16.69 0.67 -9.83
N VAL A 191 15.42 0.68 -9.42
CA VAL A 191 14.28 1.12 -10.24
C VAL A 191 13.44 2.06 -9.38
N ASP A 192 13.14 3.25 -9.91
CA ASP A 192 12.15 4.17 -9.33
C ASP A 192 11.43 4.87 -10.48
N ARG A 193 10.29 4.33 -10.90
CA ARG A 193 9.57 4.75 -12.10
C ARG A 193 8.10 5.00 -11.80
N VAL A 194 7.61 6.15 -12.25
CA VAL A 194 6.19 6.53 -12.16
C VAL A 194 5.57 6.40 -13.55
N TYR A 195 4.76 5.38 -13.73
CA TYR A 195 4.00 5.09 -14.95
C TYR A 195 2.70 5.88 -14.96
N ASP A 196 2.40 6.55 -16.07
CA ASP A 196 1.18 7.37 -16.23
C ASP A 196 0.12 6.60 -17.03
N GLN A 197 -1.10 6.56 -16.48
CA GLN A 197 -2.26 5.84 -17.05
C GLN A 197 -1.93 4.40 -17.54
N PRO A 198 -1.34 3.53 -16.69
CA PRO A 198 -1.03 2.17 -17.10
C PRO A 198 -2.30 1.34 -17.32
N ALA A 199 -2.14 0.14 -17.87
CA ALA A 199 -3.25 -0.81 -17.94
C ALA A 199 -3.82 -1.08 -16.52
N PRO A 200 -5.14 -1.32 -16.37
CA PRO A 200 -5.75 -1.50 -15.05
C PRO A 200 -5.22 -2.69 -14.26
N THR A 201 -4.72 -3.71 -14.96
CA THR A 201 -4.20 -4.94 -14.36
C THR A 201 -2.73 -5.11 -14.68
N LEU A 202 -1.95 -5.35 -13.63
CA LEU A 202 -0.55 -5.71 -13.69
C LEU A 202 -0.35 -7.14 -13.19
N LEU A 203 0.68 -7.79 -13.70
CA LEU A 203 1.00 -9.17 -13.34
C LEU A 203 2.45 -9.28 -12.89
N ILE A 204 2.67 -9.66 -11.64
CA ILE A 204 3.99 -10.04 -11.14
C ILE A 204 4.15 -11.54 -11.36
N GLN A 205 5.04 -11.91 -12.27
CA GLN A 205 5.48 -13.28 -12.47
C GLN A 205 6.76 -13.53 -11.67
N ASP A 206 6.65 -14.44 -10.70
CA ASP A 206 7.75 -15.03 -9.94
C ASP A 206 7.84 -16.52 -10.30
N MET A 207 9.01 -17.14 -10.14
CA MET A 207 9.17 -18.58 -10.36
C MET A 207 8.23 -19.42 -9.49
N MET A 208 7.85 -18.92 -8.32
CA MET A 208 7.03 -19.66 -7.35
C MET A 208 5.53 -19.34 -7.43
N ARG A 209 5.15 -18.18 -7.99
CA ARG A 209 3.75 -17.74 -8.03
C ARG A 209 3.53 -16.58 -9.00
N GLU A 210 2.27 -16.36 -9.30
CA GLU A 210 1.79 -15.19 -10.03
C GLU A 210 0.94 -14.32 -9.10
N VAL A 211 1.10 -13.00 -9.18
CA VAL A 211 0.28 -12.03 -8.44
C VAL A 211 -0.34 -11.06 -9.42
N SER A 212 -1.67 -11.09 -9.51
CA SER A 212 -2.45 -10.11 -10.27
C SER A 212 -2.81 -8.92 -9.39
N ILE A 213 -2.60 -7.72 -9.91
CA ILE A 213 -2.89 -6.45 -9.22
C ILE A 213 -3.82 -5.66 -10.13
N THR A 214 -5.06 -5.49 -9.70
CA THR A 214 -6.03 -4.63 -10.40
C THR A 214 -6.22 -3.34 -9.61
N SER A 215 -6.15 -2.20 -10.29
CA SER A 215 -6.34 -0.88 -9.69
C SER A 215 -7.45 -0.12 -10.40
N GLU A 216 -8.26 0.59 -9.62
CA GLU A 216 -9.26 1.54 -10.09
C GLU A 216 -9.08 2.88 -9.36
N GLY A 217 -9.43 3.99 -10.01
CA GLY A 217 -9.35 5.32 -9.40
C GLY A 217 -7.94 5.89 -9.24
N SER A 218 -6.89 5.14 -9.60
CA SER A 218 -5.52 5.65 -9.71
C SER A 218 -5.18 5.97 -11.16
N GLY A 219 -4.56 7.14 -11.39
CA GLY A 219 -4.02 7.52 -12.68
C GLY A 219 -2.55 7.13 -12.89
N SER A 220 -1.91 6.48 -11.92
CA SER A 220 -0.49 6.17 -11.98
C SER A 220 -0.13 4.90 -11.22
N VAL A 221 0.99 4.28 -11.60
CA VAL A 221 1.62 3.19 -10.85
C VAL A 221 3.09 3.54 -10.63
N VAL A 222 3.57 3.30 -9.41
CA VAL A 222 5.00 3.39 -9.09
C VAL A 222 5.59 2.00 -9.03
N VAL A 223 6.64 1.77 -9.81
CA VAL A 223 7.48 0.57 -9.70
C VAL A 223 8.77 0.98 -9.03
N TRP A 224 9.03 0.39 -7.88
CA TRP A 224 10.17 0.75 -7.04
C TRP A 224 10.90 -0.50 -6.53
N ASN A 225 12.22 -0.51 -6.69
CA ASN A 225 13.12 -1.47 -6.06
C ASN A 225 14.46 -0.76 -5.74
N PRO A 226 14.92 -0.76 -4.48
CA PRO A 226 16.13 -0.03 -4.07
C PRO A 226 17.43 -0.76 -4.41
N TRP A 227 17.36 -1.95 -5.01
CA TRP A 227 18.47 -2.89 -5.29
C TRP A 227 19.21 -3.46 -4.08
N THR A 228 19.06 -2.86 -2.89
CA THR A 228 19.87 -3.09 -1.69
C THR A 228 19.10 -3.65 -0.50
#